data_AF-A0A1V1NQW7-F1
#
_entry.id   AF-A0A1V1NQW7-F1
#
_cell.length_a   1.000
_cell.length_b   1.000
_cell.length_c   1.000
_cell.angle_alpha   90.00
_cell.angle_beta   90.00
_cell.angle_gamma   90.00
#
_symmetry.space_group_name_H-M   'P 1'
#
loop_
_entity.id
_entity.type
_entity.pdbx_description
1 polymer ?
#
loop_
_entity_poly.entity_id
_entity_poly.type
_entity_poly.pdbx_seq_one_letter_code
_entity_poly.pdbx_strand_id
1 'polypeptide(L)'
;AITIQSKGDIAAQNLASNKDITLHTESGDLTVNTISAENSVTLTADSGAITGLSNGSANIQLADSIILKAAKDISALMIPDSILEAKVTGQGNIEIQSTGGITLKDIQTQNGAFDLVAAASITALNVDISGNVSMQNTSGDMTIDSINANGSTRVVTQNQLSIDQAVSSSQMNLQSTSGDIAIGSLTAETITLIADQGSITDAADDNLVDIQSNSVSLKASGNITDLELNI
;
A
#
# COMPACT_ATOMS: atom_id res chain seq x y z
N ALA A 1 -26.84 -3.48 -7.56
CA ALA A 1 -26.21 -3.62 -6.25
C ALA A 1 -26.48 -5.03 -5.75
N ILE A 2 -25.45 -5.73 -5.32
CA ILE A 2 -25.54 -7.05 -4.69
C ILE A 2 -25.14 -6.89 -3.23
N THR A 3 -25.92 -7.46 -2.32
CA THR A 3 -25.59 -7.50 -0.90
C THR A 3 -25.77 -8.92 -0.38
N ILE A 4 -24.72 -9.50 0.19
CA ILE A 4 -24.73 -10.84 0.77
C ILE A 4 -24.20 -10.74 2.19
N GLN A 5 -24.95 -11.30 3.13
CA GLN A 5 -24.56 -11.41 4.54
C GLN A 5 -24.66 -12.88 4.96
N SER A 6 -23.64 -13.37 5.65
CA SER A 6 -23.57 -14.74 6.16
C SER A 6 -23.03 -14.76 7.57
N LYS A 7 -23.43 -15.75 8.37
CA LYS A 7 -22.78 -16.02 9.65
C LYS A 7 -21.47 -16.77 9.47
N GLY A 8 -21.44 -17.69 8.50
CA GLY A 8 -20.26 -18.48 8.15
C GLY A 8 -19.59 -17.96 6.88
N ASP A 9 -18.84 -18.83 6.22
CA ASP A 9 -18.03 -18.43 5.07
C ASP A 9 -18.88 -17.92 3.89
N ILE A 10 -18.25 -17.09 3.07
CA ILE A 10 -18.75 -16.70 1.75
C ILE A 10 -17.67 -17.03 0.72
N ALA A 11 -18.05 -17.83 -0.28
CA ALA A 11 -17.26 -18.04 -1.50
C ALA A 11 -17.84 -17.19 -2.63
N ALA A 12 -17.22 -16.04 -2.90
CA ALA A 12 -17.63 -15.11 -3.94
C ALA A 12 -17.12 -15.57 -5.31
N GLN A 13 -18.00 -16.20 -6.10
CA GLN A 13 -17.66 -16.74 -7.41
C GLN A 13 -18.50 -16.08 -8.49
N ASN A 14 -17.83 -15.38 -9.42
CA ASN A 14 -18.42 -14.77 -10.60
C ASN A 14 -19.59 -13.82 -10.28
N LEU A 15 -19.41 -12.95 -9.29
CA LEU A 15 -20.41 -11.93 -8.96
C LEU A 15 -20.21 -10.71 -9.86
N ALA A 16 -21.26 -10.24 -10.53
CA ALA A 16 -21.21 -9.05 -11.36
C ALA A 16 -22.37 -8.11 -11.03
N SER A 17 -22.09 -6.82 -10.87
CA SER A 17 -23.10 -5.77 -10.70
C SER A 17 -22.70 -4.51 -11.46
N ASN A 18 -23.68 -3.83 -12.04
CA ASN A 18 -23.52 -2.49 -12.62
C ASN A 18 -23.61 -1.36 -11.57
N LYS A 19 -23.43 -1.71 -10.29
CA LYS A 19 -23.41 -0.83 -9.12
C LYS A 19 -22.49 -1.49 -8.10
N ASP A 20 -22.77 -1.31 -6.81
CA ASP A 20 -21.95 -1.85 -5.72
C ASP A 20 -22.12 -3.37 -5.50
N ILE A 21 -21.09 -3.99 -4.96
CA ILE A 21 -21.13 -5.32 -4.34
C ILE A 21 -20.68 -5.20 -2.89
N THR A 22 -21.51 -5.67 -1.95
CA THR A 22 -21.20 -5.72 -0.51
C THR A 22 -21.32 -7.14 0.00
N LEU A 23 -20.22 -7.70 0.49
CA LEU A 23 -20.18 -9.04 1.08
C LEU A 23 -19.73 -8.95 2.54
N HIS A 24 -20.46 -9.60 3.44
CA HIS A 24 -20.16 -9.57 4.87
C HIS A 24 -20.32 -10.96 5.50
N THR A 25 -19.30 -11.39 6.22
CA THR A 25 -19.36 -12.55 7.11
C THR A 25 -19.10 -12.15 8.57
N GLU A 26 -19.92 -12.66 9.49
CA GLU A 26 -19.79 -12.40 10.92
C GLU A 26 -18.65 -13.22 11.55
N SER A 27 -18.60 -14.53 11.26
CA SER A 27 -17.65 -15.46 11.91
C SER A 27 -16.77 -16.28 10.96
N GLY A 28 -17.11 -16.30 9.67
CA GLY A 28 -16.38 -17.05 8.66
C GLY A 28 -15.36 -16.23 7.89
N ASP A 29 -14.79 -16.88 6.88
CA ASP A 29 -13.86 -16.26 5.94
C ASP A 29 -14.57 -15.84 4.64
N LEU A 30 -13.95 -14.91 3.91
CA LEU A 30 -14.36 -14.47 2.58
C LEU A 30 -13.34 -14.95 1.55
N THR A 31 -13.73 -15.88 0.71
CA THR A 31 -12.90 -16.32 -0.43
C THR A 31 -13.38 -15.65 -1.72
N VAL A 32 -12.49 -14.96 -2.43
CA VAL A 32 -12.82 -14.18 -3.63
C VAL A 32 -12.21 -14.83 -4.86
N ASN A 33 -13.06 -15.31 -5.77
CA ASN A 33 -12.61 -15.81 -7.06
C ASN A 33 -12.57 -14.70 -8.11
N THR A 34 -13.75 -14.20 -8.48
CA THR A 34 -13.92 -13.15 -9.48
C THR A 34 -15.18 -12.37 -9.13
N ILE A 35 -15.01 -11.07 -8.90
CA ILE A 35 -16.10 -10.12 -8.67
C ILE A 35 -15.89 -8.87 -9.54
N SER A 36 -16.98 -8.25 -9.97
CA SER A 36 -16.98 -7.05 -10.81
C SER A 36 -18.11 -6.13 -10.40
N ALA A 37 -17.79 -4.90 -10.02
CA ALA A 37 -18.74 -3.87 -9.64
C ALA A 37 -18.37 -2.58 -10.38
N GLU A 38 -19.31 -1.94 -11.09
CA GLU A 38 -19.00 -0.67 -11.78
C GLU A 38 -18.64 0.47 -10.81
N ASN A 39 -19.14 0.42 -9.56
CA ASN A 39 -18.92 1.47 -8.57
C ASN A 39 -17.94 1.02 -7.48
N SER A 40 -18.41 0.21 -6.53
CA SER A 40 -17.62 -0.16 -5.36
C SER A 40 -17.75 -1.62 -4.96
N VAL A 41 -16.68 -2.13 -4.37
CA VAL A 41 -16.66 -3.42 -3.69
C VAL A 41 -16.38 -3.20 -2.20
N THR A 42 -17.22 -3.76 -1.35
CA THR A 42 -16.99 -3.79 0.10
C THR A 42 -17.00 -5.22 0.61
N LEU A 43 -15.88 -5.66 1.19
CA LEU A 43 -15.70 -7.00 1.73
C LEU A 43 -15.39 -6.90 3.23
N THR A 44 -16.21 -7.54 4.06
CA THR A 44 -16.06 -7.53 5.53
C THR A 44 -16.06 -8.95 6.09
N ALA A 45 -14.98 -9.36 6.75
CA ALA A 45 -14.91 -10.57 7.56
C ALA A 45 -14.63 -10.20 9.02
N ASP A 46 -15.67 -10.10 9.84
CA ASP A 46 -15.54 -9.55 11.20
C ASP A 46 -14.69 -10.40 12.15
N SER A 47 -14.58 -11.71 11.91
CA SER A 47 -13.72 -12.63 12.68
C SER A 47 -12.73 -13.42 11.80
N GLY A 48 -12.91 -13.37 10.49
CA GLY A 48 -12.17 -14.17 9.53
C GLY A 48 -11.15 -13.38 8.72
N ALA A 49 -10.65 -14.05 7.68
CA ALA A 49 -9.77 -13.50 6.66
C ALA A 49 -10.55 -13.16 5.38
N ILE A 50 -9.95 -12.34 4.52
CA ILE A 50 -10.34 -12.18 3.12
C ILE A 50 -9.19 -12.71 2.26
N THR A 51 -9.47 -13.69 1.42
CA THR A 51 -8.44 -14.33 0.60
C THR A 51 -8.86 -14.41 -0.85
N GLY A 52 -7.99 -13.97 -1.76
CA GLY A 52 -8.16 -14.18 -3.19
C GLY A 52 -7.79 -15.60 -3.62
N LEU A 53 -8.47 -16.11 -4.64
CA LEU A 53 -8.08 -17.36 -5.30
C LEU A 53 -7.17 -17.06 -6.48
N SER A 54 -6.00 -17.69 -6.51
CA SER A 54 -5.08 -17.60 -7.65
C SER A 54 -5.58 -18.46 -8.81
N ASN A 55 -6.29 -17.85 -9.75
CA ASN A 55 -6.83 -18.51 -10.95
C ASN A 55 -6.26 -17.94 -12.27
N GLY A 56 -5.23 -17.08 -12.19
CA GLY A 56 -4.63 -16.41 -13.35
C GLY A 56 -5.41 -15.18 -13.85
N SER A 57 -6.41 -14.71 -13.12
CA SER A 57 -7.16 -13.48 -13.37
C SER A 57 -7.29 -12.65 -12.10
N ALA A 58 -7.60 -11.36 -12.25
CA ALA A 58 -7.87 -10.50 -11.11
C ALA A 58 -9.09 -11.00 -10.31
N ASN A 59 -8.98 -10.97 -8.99
CA ASN A 59 -10.08 -11.33 -8.09
C ASN A 59 -11.18 -10.29 -8.13
N ILE A 60 -10.79 -9.01 -8.24
CA ILE A 60 -11.68 -7.89 -8.50
C ILE A 60 -11.33 -7.37 -9.90
N GLN A 61 -12.26 -7.46 -10.84
CA GLN A 61 -12.00 -7.08 -12.24
C GLN A 61 -12.34 -5.62 -12.54
N LEU A 62 -13.30 -5.07 -11.80
CA LEU A 62 -13.76 -3.69 -11.92
C LEU A 62 -14.27 -3.24 -10.56
N ALA A 63 -13.81 -2.07 -10.13
CA ALA A 63 -14.34 -1.26 -9.03
C ALA A 63 -13.58 0.07 -9.00
N ASP A 64 -14.29 1.20 -8.93
CA ASP A 64 -13.64 2.50 -8.71
C ASP A 64 -13.08 2.59 -7.28
N SER A 65 -13.79 2.00 -6.31
CA SER A 65 -13.40 1.97 -4.90
C SER A 65 -13.56 0.58 -4.28
N ILE A 66 -12.55 0.17 -3.52
CA ILE A 66 -12.50 -1.12 -2.84
C ILE A 66 -12.28 -0.86 -1.35
N ILE A 67 -13.14 -1.44 -0.52
CA ILE A 67 -13.06 -1.37 0.94
C ILE A 67 -12.96 -2.78 1.49
N LEU A 68 -11.87 -3.08 2.19
CA LEU A 68 -11.58 -4.39 2.77
C LEU A 68 -11.44 -4.28 4.27
N LYS A 69 -12.17 -5.11 5.02
CA LYS A 69 -12.03 -5.22 6.47
C LYS A 69 -12.00 -6.68 6.89
N ALA A 70 -10.94 -7.08 7.58
CA ALA A 70 -10.82 -8.43 8.14
C ALA A 70 -10.32 -8.38 9.58
N ALA A 71 -10.62 -9.39 10.38
CA ALA A 71 -9.96 -9.58 11.67
C ALA A 71 -8.62 -10.29 11.54
N LYS A 72 -8.46 -11.11 10.49
CA LYS A 72 -7.22 -11.81 10.13
C LYS A 72 -6.68 -11.25 8.82
N ASP A 73 -5.90 -12.05 8.09
CA ASP A 73 -5.26 -11.63 6.85
C ASP A 73 -6.25 -11.11 5.80
N ILE A 74 -5.79 -10.12 5.03
CA ILE A 74 -6.29 -9.78 3.69
C ILE A 74 -5.17 -10.19 2.75
N SER A 75 -5.33 -11.27 1.98
CA SER A 75 -4.20 -11.85 1.25
C SER A 75 -4.55 -12.37 -0.14
N ALA A 76 -3.52 -12.51 -0.98
CA ALA A 76 -3.60 -13.06 -2.32
C ALA A 76 -4.67 -12.39 -3.23
N LEU A 77 -4.98 -11.11 -3.00
CA LEU A 77 -5.94 -10.37 -3.82
C LEU A 77 -5.24 -9.66 -4.97
N MET A 78 -5.69 -9.95 -6.18
CA MET A 78 -5.39 -9.16 -7.37
C MET A 78 -6.57 -8.26 -7.71
N ILE A 79 -6.33 -6.95 -7.78
CA ILE A 79 -7.35 -5.91 -7.96
C ILE A 79 -7.02 -5.02 -9.18
N PRO A 80 -7.98 -4.22 -9.70
CA PRO A 80 -7.75 -3.31 -10.80
C PRO A 80 -7.29 -1.95 -10.29
N ASP A 81 -7.13 -1.03 -11.21
CA ASP A 81 -6.91 0.38 -10.90
C ASP A 81 -8.07 0.91 -10.06
N SER A 82 -7.77 1.42 -8.86
CA SER A 82 -8.81 1.72 -7.87
C SER A 82 -8.31 2.60 -6.72
N ILE A 83 -9.27 3.09 -5.94
CA ILE A 83 -9.04 3.64 -4.60
C ILE A 83 -9.25 2.51 -3.59
N LEU A 84 -8.24 2.25 -2.75
CA LEU A 84 -8.25 1.20 -1.74
C LEU A 84 -8.30 1.76 -0.33
N GLU A 85 -9.23 1.24 0.47
CA GLU A 85 -9.19 1.26 1.92
C GLU A 85 -9.10 -0.20 2.42
N ALA A 86 -8.12 -0.51 3.26
CA ALA A 86 -7.90 -1.87 3.75
C ALA A 86 -7.51 -1.88 5.23
N LYS A 87 -8.20 -2.70 6.02
CA LYS A 87 -7.98 -2.77 7.47
C LYS A 87 -7.97 -4.19 8.00
N VAL A 88 -6.92 -4.55 8.71
CA VAL A 88 -6.84 -5.75 9.56
C VAL A 88 -6.90 -5.34 11.02
N THR A 89 -7.96 -5.75 11.73
CA THR A 89 -8.22 -5.34 13.12
C THR A 89 -7.58 -6.25 14.16
N GLY A 90 -7.15 -7.46 13.79
CA GLY A 90 -6.49 -8.42 14.67
C GLY A 90 -5.06 -8.71 14.22
N GLN A 91 -4.64 -9.96 14.41
CA GLN A 91 -3.38 -10.45 13.87
C GLN A 91 -3.57 -10.84 12.41
N GLY A 92 -2.82 -10.21 11.51
CA GLY A 92 -2.84 -10.54 10.08
C GLY A 92 -2.21 -9.45 9.23
N ASN A 93 -1.77 -9.86 8.05
CA ASN A 93 -1.15 -9.00 7.06
C ASN A 93 -2.17 -8.50 6.04
N ILE A 94 -1.76 -7.48 5.29
CA ILE A 94 -2.41 -7.05 4.05
C ILE A 94 -1.44 -7.34 2.90
N GLU A 95 -1.84 -8.15 1.94
CA GLU A 95 -1.07 -8.46 0.72
C GLU A 95 -1.96 -8.23 -0.51
N ILE A 96 -1.57 -7.26 -1.35
CA ILE A 96 -2.35 -6.82 -2.50
C ILE A 96 -1.46 -6.78 -3.75
N GLN A 97 -2.02 -7.22 -4.88
CA GLN A 97 -1.49 -6.97 -6.21
C GLN A 97 -2.47 -6.10 -6.98
N SER A 98 -2.01 -5.01 -7.60
CA SER A 98 -2.82 -4.21 -8.53
C SER A 98 -2.35 -4.41 -9.97
N THR A 99 -3.31 -4.62 -10.87
CA THR A 99 -3.06 -4.77 -12.31
C THR A 99 -2.82 -3.44 -13.05
N GLY A 100 -2.92 -2.31 -12.34
CA GLY A 100 -2.46 -1.00 -12.80
C GLY A 100 -2.22 -0.05 -11.63
N GLY A 101 -2.72 1.19 -11.72
CA GLY A 101 -2.44 2.24 -10.73
C GLY A 101 -3.30 2.11 -9.47
N ILE A 102 -2.86 2.61 -8.32
CA ILE A 102 -3.66 2.49 -7.08
C ILE A 102 -3.49 3.68 -6.16
N THR A 103 -4.61 4.15 -5.61
CA THR A 103 -4.61 5.14 -4.54
C THR A 103 -4.93 4.44 -3.23
N LEU A 104 -3.96 4.41 -2.31
CA LEU A 104 -4.13 3.90 -0.96
C LEU A 104 -4.68 5.02 -0.09
N LYS A 105 -6.00 5.05 0.09
CA LYS A 105 -6.64 6.11 0.86
C LYS A 105 -6.42 5.93 2.36
N ASP A 106 -6.53 4.69 2.84
CA ASP A 106 -6.32 4.34 4.25
C ASP A 106 -6.00 2.86 4.40
N ILE A 107 -4.77 2.54 4.79
CA ILE A 107 -4.30 1.16 4.99
C ILE A 107 -3.85 0.97 6.42
N GLN A 108 -4.44 0.01 7.13
CA GLN A 108 -4.22 -0.20 8.56
C GLN A 108 -4.03 -1.66 8.94
N THR A 109 -3.01 -1.94 9.75
CA THR A 109 -2.89 -3.23 10.46
C THR A 109 -2.66 -3.00 11.94
N GLN A 110 -3.43 -3.71 12.78
CA GLN A 110 -3.20 -3.67 14.23
C GLN A 110 -2.00 -4.53 14.65
N ASN A 111 -1.74 -5.62 13.93
CA ASN A 111 -0.59 -6.50 14.14
C ASN A 111 -0.31 -7.32 12.87
N GLY A 112 0.47 -6.74 11.96
CA GLY A 112 0.92 -7.40 10.76
C GLY A 112 1.59 -6.43 9.78
N ALA A 113 2.12 -6.99 8.71
CA ALA A 113 2.78 -6.25 7.64
C ALA A 113 1.79 -5.86 6.53
N PHE A 114 2.24 -4.94 5.68
CA PHE A 114 1.59 -4.57 4.43
C PHE A 114 2.57 -4.79 3.27
N ASP A 115 2.13 -5.51 2.24
CA ASP A 115 2.83 -5.71 0.98
C ASP A 115 1.92 -5.34 -0.20
N LEU A 116 2.45 -4.52 -1.11
CA LEU A 116 1.76 -4.09 -2.32
C LEU A 116 2.69 -4.15 -3.51
N VAL A 117 2.21 -4.78 -4.58
CA VAL A 117 2.80 -4.66 -5.91
C VAL A 117 1.77 -4.10 -6.88
N ALA A 118 2.07 -2.96 -7.51
CA ALA A 118 1.22 -2.34 -8.53
C ALA A 118 1.88 -2.39 -9.91
N ALA A 119 1.09 -2.55 -10.96
CA ALA A 119 1.63 -2.49 -12.32
C ALA A 119 1.92 -1.06 -12.77
N ALA A 120 1.22 -0.06 -12.23
CA ALA A 120 1.43 1.36 -12.53
C ALA A 120 1.57 2.21 -11.26
N SER A 121 1.34 3.52 -11.34
CA SER A 121 1.61 4.47 -10.26
C SER A 121 0.91 4.14 -8.94
N ILE A 122 1.57 4.44 -7.82
CA ILE A 122 1.00 4.32 -6.48
C ILE A 122 0.87 5.73 -5.87
N THR A 123 -0.31 6.04 -5.33
CA THR A 123 -0.52 7.23 -4.50
C THR A 123 -0.93 6.78 -3.10
N ALA A 124 -0.04 6.87 -2.12
CA ALA A 124 -0.30 6.49 -0.75
C ALA A 124 -0.66 7.71 0.09
N LEU A 125 -1.93 7.86 0.47
CA LEU A 125 -2.42 8.97 1.28
C LEU A 125 -2.23 8.69 2.78
N ASN A 126 -2.58 7.49 3.24
CA ASN A 126 -2.40 7.11 4.64
C ASN A 126 -2.10 5.61 4.77
N VAL A 127 -0.93 5.29 5.31
CA VAL A 127 -0.49 3.90 5.56
C VAL A 127 0.01 3.82 7.01
N ASP A 128 -0.79 3.23 7.89
CA ASP A 128 -0.50 3.09 9.33
C ASP A 128 -0.43 1.61 9.75
N ILE A 129 0.79 1.10 9.83
CA ILE A 129 1.09 -0.33 9.83
C ILE A 129 1.88 -0.70 11.08
N SER A 130 1.37 -1.64 11.86
CA SER A 130 2.05 -2.09 13.09
C SER A 130 3.28 -2.96 12.82
N GLY A 131 3.48 -3.41 11.58
CA GLY A 131 4.63 -4.20 11.15
C GLY A 131 5.45 -3.50 10.07
N ASN A 132 5.91 -4.28 9.09
CA ASN A 132 6.67 -3.77 7.96
C ASN A 132 5.76 -3.27 6.84
N VAL A 133 6.23 -2.26 6.11
CA VAL A 133 5.63 -1.77 4.87
C VAL A 133 6.54 -2.13 3.70
N SER A 134 5.96 -2.72 2.66
CA SER A 134 6.60 -2.99 1.38
C SER A 134 5.69 -2.50 0.27
N MET A 135 6.15 -1.55 -0.53
CA MET A 135 5.41 -1.04 -1.69
C MET A 135 6.30 -1.02 -2.92
N GLN A 136 5.80 -1.56 -4.02
CA GLN A 136 6.48 -1.56 -5.29
C GLN A 136 5.53 -1.24 -6.44
N ASN A 137 5.98 -0.42 -7.38
CA ASN A 137 5.39 -0.39 -8.72
C ASN A 137 6.35 -0.91 -9.78
N THR A 138 5.81 -1.40 -10.90
CA THR A 138 6.58 -1.86 -12.06
C THR A 138 6.54 -0.90 -13.24
N SER A 139 5.77 0.19 -13.13
CA SER A 139 5.84 1.37 -13.96
C SER A 139 5.24 2.58 -13.24
N GLY A 140 5.49 3.79 -13.74
CA GLY A 140 4.94 5.02 -13.19
C GLY A 140 5.64 5.51 -11.91
N ASP A 141 5.08 6.56 -11.34
CA ASP A 141 5.59 7.24 -10.15
C ASP A 141 5.01 6.66 -8.86
N MET A 142 5.66 6.96 -7.74
CA MET A 142 5.08 6.76 -6.42
C MET A 142 5.05 8.08 -5.66
N THR A 143 3.87 8.47 -5.19
CA THR A 143 3.66 9.62 -4.30
C THR A 143 3.17 9.10 -2.95
N ILE A 144 3.84 9.51 -1.87
CA ILE A 144 3.51 9.15 -0.50
C ILE A 144 3.24 10.43 0.26
N ASP A 145 2.06 10.55 0.83
CA ASP A 145 1.68 11.59 1.76
C ASP A 145 2.13 11.18 3.18
N SER A 146 1.65 10.03 3.67
CA SER A 146 2.03 9.53 4.99
C SER A 146 2.24 8.02 5.05
N ILE A 147 3.36 7.63 5.66
CA ILE A 147 3.60 6.28 6.18
C ILE A 147 3.95 6.37 7.67
N ASN A 148 3.30 5.54 8.48
CA ASN A 148 3.71 5.24 9.85
C ASN A 148 3.88 3.72 9.98
N ALA A 149 5.12 3.24 10.14
CA ALA A 149 5.43 1.84 10.29
C ALA A 149 6.10 1.55 11.64
N ASN A 150 5.52 0.66 12.44
CA ASN A 150 6.18 0.17 13.67
C ASN A 150 7.27 -0.89 13.38
N GLY A 151 7.65 -1.08 12.12
CA GLY A 151 8.77 -1.91 11.68
C GLY A 151 9.65 -1.19 10.65
N SER A 152 9.95 -1.90 9.57
CA SER A 152 10.74 -1.39 8.45
C SER A 152 9.85 -0.93 7.29
N THR A 153 10.28 0.10 6.58
CA THR A 153 9.67 0.50 5.30
C THR A 153 10.60 0.21 4.15
N ARG A 154 10.07 -0.46 3.11
CA ARG A 154 10.70 -0.64 1.82
C ARG A 154 9.80 -0.05 0.74
N VAL A 155 10.36 0.85 -0.07
CA VAL A 155 9.69 1.39 -1.24
C VAL A 155 10.60 1.23 -2.44
N VAL A 156 10.06 0.68 -3.53
CA VAL A 156 10.74 0.63 -4.82
C VAL A 156 9.80 1.20 -5.87
N THR A 157 10.20 2.29 -6.48
CA THR A 157 9.50 2.83 -7.64
C THR A 157 10.34 2.75 -8.90
N GLN A 158 9.66 2.64 -10.03
CA GLN A 158 10.32 2.68 -11.32
C GLN A 158 10.72 4.09 -11.70
N ASN A 159 9.84 5.07 -11.55
CA ASN A 159 10.11 6.44 -11.96
C ASN A 159 10.28 7.37 -10.74
N GLN A 160 9.56 8.49 -10.61
CA GLN A 160 9.80 9.42 -9.50
C GLN A 160 9.24 8.87 -8.19
N LEU A 161 9.98 9.07 -7.10
CA LEU A 161 9.50 8.89 -5.73
C LEU A 161 9.34 10.26 -5.07
N SER A 162 8.14 10.60 -4.63
CA SER A 162 7.89 11.80 -3.83
C SER A 162 7.31 11.39 -2.49
N ILE A 163 7.89 11.86 -1.39
CA ILE A 163 7.44 11.54 -0.03
C ILE A 163 7.25 12.84 0.73
N ASP A 164 6.06 13.08 1.26
CA ASP A 164 5.82 14.17 2.21
C ASP A 164 6.28 13.74 3.61
N GLN A 165 5.73 12.64 4.15
CA GLN A 165 6.16 12.11 5.45
C GLN A 165 6.25 10.58 5.47
N ALA A 166 7.33 10.05 6.05
CA ALA A 166 7.42 8.64 6.41
C ALA A 166 8.17 8.41 7.73
N VAL A 167 7.56 7.63 8.62
CA VAL A 167 8.13 7.23 9.91
C VAL A 167 8.24 5.71 9.95
N SER A 168 9.38 5.20 10.39
CA SER A 168 9.62 3.77 10.61
C SER A 168 10.38 3.56 11.89
N SER A 169 9.98 2.60 12.73
CA SER A 169 10.67 2.34 14.00
C SER A 169 12.07 1.76 13.80
N SER A 170 12.35 1.13 12.65
CA SER A 170 13.59 0.40 12.38
C SER A 170 14.36 1.01 11.21
N GLN A 171 14.14 0.53 9.99
CA GLN A 171 14.89 0.95 8.81
C GLN A 171 13.95 1.45 7.72
N MET A 172 14.47 2.32 6.88
CA MET A 172 13.83 2.75 5.66
C MET A 172 14.75 2.52 4.48
N ASN A 173 14.28 1.77 3.48
CA ASN A 173 14.98 1.48 2.24
C ASN A 173 14.14 1.96 1.07
N LEU A 174 14.51 3.11 0.49
CA LEU A 174 13.76 3.75 -0.59
C LEU A 174 14.60 3.76 -1.86
N GLN A 175 13.99 3.33 -2.96
CA GLN A 175 14.66 3.25 -4.25
C GLN A 175 13.77 3.82 -5.35
N SER A 176 14.33 4.72 -6.14
CA SER A 176 13.85 5.06 -7.47
C SER A 176 14.82 4.49 -8.50
N THR A 177 14.28 3.78 -9.50
CA THR A 177 15.11 3.08 -10.49
C THR A 177 15.53 4.00 -11.64
N SER A 178 14.61 4.80 -12.19
CA SER A 178 14.90 5.73 -13.30
C SER A 178 14.81 7.20 -12.92
N GLY A 179 14.22 7.52 -11.78
CA GLY A 179 13.84 8.87 -11.39
C GLY A 179 14.57 9.41 -10.16
N ASP A 180 14.10 10.57 -9.73
CA ASP A 180 14.52 11.25 -8.51
C ASP A 180 13.76 10.73 -7.29
N ILE A 181 14.31 11.02 -6.12
CA ILE A 181 13.64 10.91 -4.83
C ILE A 181 13.52 12.33 -4.25
N ALA A 182 12.31 12.83 -4.11
CA ALA A 182 11.99 14.07 -3.41
C ALA A 182 11.44 13.77 -2.01
N ILE A 183 11.95 14.47 -0.99
CA ILE A 183 11.71 14.16 0.42
C ILE A 183 11.18 15.39 1.13
N GLY A 184 10.11 15.24 1.91
CA GLY A 184 9.69 16.22 2.91
C GLY A 184 10.19 15.86 4.32
N SER A 185 9.91 14.65 4.81
CA SER A 185 10.42 14.21 6.12
C SER A 185 10.44 12.69 6.30
N LEU A 186 11.59 12.16 6.70
CA LEU A 186 11.85 10.76 6.98
C LEU A 186 12.39 10.58 8.40
N THR A 187 11.82 9.64 9.15
CA THR A 187 12.33 9.27 10.48
C THR A 187 12.48 7.75 10.58
N ALA A 188 13.70 7.26 10.86
CA ALA A 188 13.96 5.86 11.17
C ALA A 188 15.31 5.69 11.91
N GLU A 189 15.62 4.53 12.47
CA GLU A 189 16.98 4.30 13.01
C GLU A 189 18.03 4.30 11.90
N THR A 190 17.71 3.72 10.75
CA THR A 190 18.60 3.70 9.57
C THR A 190 17.82 4.06 8.31
N ILE A 191 18.38 4.95 7.50
CA ILE A 191 17.77 5.39 6.24
C ILE A 191 18.74 5.12 5.10
N THR A 192 18.28 4.38 4.09
CA THR A 192 18.99 4.16 2.83
C THR A 192 18.15 4.65 1.67
N LEU A 193 18.71 5.57 0.89
CA LEU A 193 18.07 6.17 -0.27
C LEU A 193 18.91 5.92 -1.52
N ILE A 194 18.27 5.41 -2.57
CA ILE A 194 18.91 5.05 -3.82
C ILE A 194 18.11 5.62 -5.00
N ALA A 195 18.57 6.73 -5.57
CA ALA A 195 18.12 7.20 -6.88
C ALA A 195 19.10 6.66 -7.94
N ASP A 196 18.78 5.52 -8.54
CA ASP A 196 19.75 4.80 -9.39
C ASP A 196 20.16 5.63 -10.61
N GLN A 197 19.23 6.39 -11.20
CA GLN A 197 19.48 7.24 -12.36
C GLN A 197 19.14 8.72 -12.14
N GLY A 198 18.53 9.07 -11.00
CA GLY A 198 18.14 10.44 -10.66
C GLY A 198 18.90 11.03 -9.47
N SER A 199 18.30 12.07 -8.92
CA SER A 199 18.78 12.88 -7.80
C SER A 199 18.02 12.55 -6.51
N ILE A 200 18.53 13.02 -5.38
CA ILE A 200 17.83 13.04 -4.10
C ILE A 200 17.76 14.51 -3.66
N THR A 201 16.56 15.04 -3.43
CA THR A 201 16.35 16.45 -3.10
C THR A 201 15.35 16.62 -1.97
N ASP A 202 15.46 17.71 -1.22
CA ASP A 202 14.33 18.25 -0.44
C ASP A 202 13.21 18.64 -1.42
N ALA A 203 11.98 18.25 -1.08
CA ALA A 203 10.77 18.53 -1.86
C ALA A 203 10.27 19.97 -1.70
N ALA A 204 10.50 20.59 -0.54
CA ALA A 204 10.02 21.92 -0.19
C ALA A 204 11.08 23.02 -0.38
N ASP A 205 12.37 22.67 -0.41
CA ASP A 205 13.51 23.62 -0.39
C ASP A 205 13.34 24.60 0.78
N ASP A 206 13.12 24.04 1.98
CA ASP A 206 12.88 24.80 3.20
C ASP A 206 14.05 24.74 4.19
N ASN A 207 13.79 24.68 5.51
CA ASN A 207 14.86 24.53 6.52
C ASN A 207 14.41 23.56 7.63
N LEU A 208 13.32 22.82 7.41
CA LEU A 208 12.85 21.78 8.30
C LEU A 208 13.71 20.54 8.10
N VAL A 209 13.77 19.67 9.10
CA VAL A 209 14.59 18.46 9.01
C VAL A 209 13.94 17.44 8.09
N ASP A 210 14.59 17.14 6.97
CA ASP A 210 14.17 16.11 6.02
C ASP A 210 14.46 14.70 6.52
N ILE A 211 15.58 14.49 7.21
CA ILE A 211 16.02 13.14 7.60
C ILE A 211 16.46 13.14 9.06
N GLN A 212 15.70 12.41 9.88
CA GLN A 212 16.06 12.07 11.25
C GLN A 212 16.43 10.59 11.34
N SER A 213 17.70 10.27 11.63
CA SER A 213 18.11 8.88 11.86
C SER A 213 19.38 8.73 12.66
N ASN A 214 19.78 7.51 13.02
CA ASN A 214 21.12 7.27 13.58
C ASN A 214 22.17 7.02 12.49
N SER A 215 21.75 6.67 11.28
CA SER A 215 22.61 6.32 10.16
C SER A 215 21.91 6.56 8.82
N VAL A 216 22.58 7.31 7.95
CA VAL A 216 22.08 7.63 6.61
C VAL A 216 23.05 7.11 5.55
N SER A 217 22.53 6.44 4.51
CA SER A 217 23.25 6.05 3.29
C SER A 217 22.51 6.59 2.07
N LEU A 218 23.14 7.52 1.35
CA LEU A 218 22.57 8.15 0.16
C LEU A 218 23.37 7.75 -1.08
N LYS A 219 22.67 7.34 -2.14
CA LYS A 219 23.25 7.09 -3.46
C LYS A 219 22.36 7.71 -4.53
N ALA A 220 22.94 8.61 -5.32
CA ALA A 220 22.29 9.21 -6.49
C ALA A 220 23.27 9.17 -7.67
N SER A 221 22.75 8.99 -8.89
CA SER A 221 23.53 9.25 -10.12
C SER A 221 23.52 10.73 -10.50
N GLY A 222 22.47 11.45 -10.11
CA GLY A 222 22.34 12.89 -10.20
C GLY A 222 22.90 13.60 -8.97
N ASN A 223 22.18 14.61 -8.51
CA ASN A 223 22.59 15.42 -7.37
C ASN A 223 22.02 14.88 -6.05
N ILE A 224 22.68 15.22 -4.94
CA ILE A 224 22.11 15.14 -3.60
C ILE A 224 22.19 16.57 -3.05
N THR A 225 21.06 17.27 -2.98
CA THR A 225 21.03 18.71 -2.64
C THR A 225 19.95 19.04 -1.63
N ASP A 226 20.21 20.11 -0.89
CA ASP A 226 19.23 20.81 -0.05
C ASP A 226 18.61 19.95 1.05
N LEU A 227 19.28 18.87 1.47
CA LEU A 227 18.82 18.02 2.56
C LEU A 227 19.31 18.51 3.93
N GLU A 228 18.37 18.75 4.83
CA GLU A 228 18.59 18.95 6.25
C GLU A 228 18.59 17.61 7.02
N LEU A 229 19.75 17.24 7.55
CA LEU A 229 19.94 15.98 8.28
C LEU A 229 20.08 16.23 9.79
N ASN A 230 19.41 15.40 10.60
CA ASN A 230 19.66 15.26 12.02
C ASN A 230 20.07 13.80 12.33
N ILE A 231 21.36 13.62 12.65
CA ILE A 231 22.01 12.31 12.82
C ILE A 231 22.62 12.19 14.22
#